data_AF-A0A5N3WF96-F1
#
_entry.id   AF-A0A5N3WF96-F1
#
_cell.length_a   1.000
_cell.length_b   1.000
_cell.length_c   1.000
_cell.angle_alpha   90.00
_cell.angle_beta   90.00
_cell.angle_gamma   90.00
#
_symmetry.space_group_name_H-M   'P 1'
#
loop_
_entity.id
_entity.type
_entity.pdbx_description
1 polymer ?
#
loop_
_entity_poly.entity_id
_entity_poly.type
_entity_poly.pdbx_seq_one_letter_code
_entity_poly.pdbx_strand_id
1 'polypeptide(L)'
;MTPTKSSEAPFTCLPSAFLGKKTSAQMKRAHLFVVGIYLLSSCRAEEGLNFPTYDGKDRVVSLTEKNFKQVLKKYDLLCLYYHEPLSSDKVVQKQFQLKEIVLELIEDPVEIINSKLEVQAFERIEDHIKLIGFFKSEESEHYKAFEEAAEHFQPYIKFFATFDKGVAKKLSLKMNEVDFYEPFMDEPIAIPDKPYTEAEIVEFVKEHQRPTLRRLRPEDMFETWEDDLNGIHIVAFAERSDPDGYEFLEILKQVARDNTDNPDLSIVWIDPDDFPLLVAYWEKTFKIDLFKPQIGVVNVTDADSVWMEIPDDDDLPTAEELEDWIEDVLSGKINTEDDDNDDEEDEDDDNDDDNSDEEDNDDSDDDDE
;
A
#
# COMPACT_ATOMS: atom_id res chain seq x y z
N MET A 1 -19.23 -4.90 -78.95
CA MET A 1 -19.97 -3.71 -79.40
C MET A 1 -19.01 -2.55 -79.52
N THR A 2 -18.97 -1.90 -80.67
CA THR A 2 -18.46 -0.53 -80.90
C THR A 2 -19.69 0.35 -81.25
N PRO A 3 -19.60 1.67 -81.55
CA PRO A 3 -18.52 2.67 -81.41
C PRO A 3 -18.99 3.99 -80.73
N THR A 4 -18.15 5.05 -80.78
CA THR A 4 -18.38 6.53 -80.93
C THR A 4 -17.47 7.32 -79.97
N LYS A 5 -16.51 8.20 -80.34
CA LYS A 5 -16.05 8.90 -81.58
C LYS A 5 -16.66 10.29 -81.91
N SER A 6 -15.93 11.36 -81.55
CA SER A 6 -15.85 12.72 -82.14
C SER A 6 -14.62 13.44 -81.53
N SER A 7 -13.72 14.21 -82.18
CA SER A 7 -13.80 15.26 -83.23
C SER A 7 -14.18 16.65 -82.66
N GLU A 8 -13.41 17.75 -82.85
CA GLU A 8 -12.06 18.00 -83.43
C GLU A 8 -11.52 19.40 -82.96
N ALA A 9 -10.19 19.66 -82.81
CA ALA A 9 -9.26 20.45 -83.68
C ALA A 9 -9.65 21.94 -84.00
N PRO A 10 -8.74 22.88 -84.42
CA PRO A 10 -7.26 23.04 -84.25
C PRO A 10 -6.74 24.52 -84.06
N PHE A 11 -5.39 24.72 -84.03
CA PHE A 11 -4.59 25.99 -84.19
C PHE A 11 -4.69 27.10 -83.09
N THR A 12 -3.69 27.96 -82.77
CA THR A 12 -2.60 28.64 -83.54
C THR A 12 -1.34 29.01 -82.70
N CYS A 13 -0.20 29.27 -83.41
CA CYS A 13 0.97 30.14 -83.10
C CYS A 13 1.79 30.12 -81.77
N LEU A 14 3.04 29.61 -81.86
CA LEU A 14 4.38 30.28 -81.69
C LEU A 14 4.49 31.69 -81.01
N PRO A 15 5.68 32.12 -80.47
CA PRO A 15 6.91 31.38 -80.09
C PRO A 15 7.65 31.89 -78.80
N SER A 16 8.76 31.21 -78.45
CA SER A 16 10.02 31.73 -77.86
C SER A 16 10.09 32.51 -76.51
N ALA A 17 10.95 31.95 -75.64
CA ALA A 17 11.81 32.61 -74.65
C ALA A 17 11.19 33.32 -73.42
N PHE A 18 11.65 32.93 -72.22
CA PHE A 18 12.58 33.74 -71.41
C PHE A 18 13.16 32.92 -70.23
N LEU A 19 14.49 32.86 -70.10
CA LEU A 19 15.14 32.29 -68.91
C LEU A 19 15.07 33.28 -67.74
N GLY A 20 14.12 33.08 -66.82
CA GLY A 20 14.04 33.81 -65.56
C GLY A 20 14.98 33.23 -64.48
N LYS A 21 16.05 33.94 -64.13
CA LYS A 21 16.98 33.55 -63.06
C LYS A 21 16.28 33.57 -61.69
N LYS A 22 16.15 32.42 -61.01
CA LYS A 22 15.73 32.37 -59.60
C LYS A 22 16.77 33.08 -58.73
N THR A 23 16.33 33.97 -57.85
CA THR A 23 17.21 34.78 -57.00
C THR A 23 17.73 33.98 -55.80
N SER A 24 18.91 34.36 -55.26
CA SER A 24 19.57 33.64 -54.16
C SER A 24 18.66 33.43 -52.93
N ALA A 25 17.80 34.39 -52.60
CA ALA A 25 16.85 34.29 -51.50
C ALA A 25 15.79 33.20 -51.69
N GLN A 26 15.30 32.98 -52.92
CA GLN A 26 14.38 31.88 -53.22
C GLN A 26 15.08 30.52 -53.13
N MET A 27 16.33 30.41 -53.59
CA MET A 27 17.12 29.18 -53.42
C MET A 27 17.39 28.87 -51.94
N LYS A 28 17.72 29.88 -51.12
CA LYS A 28 17.92 29.70 -49.67
C LYS A 28 16.64 29.24 -48.95
N ARG A 29 15.48 29.83 -49.25
CA ARG A 29 14.19 29.37 -48.71
C ARG A 29 13.84 27.94 -49.17
N ALA A 30 14.05 27.63 -50.45
CA ALA A 30 13.84 26.28 -50.97
C ALA A 30 14.79 25.25 -50.33
N HIS A 31 16.06 25.60 -50.11
CA HIS A 31 17.00 24.73 -49.39
C HIS A 31 16.62 24.56 -47.92
N LEU A 32 16.19 25.60 -47.20
CA LEU A 32 15.68 25.42 -45.83
C LEU A 32 14.46 24.50 -45.78
N PHE A 33 13.54 24.61 -46.74
CA PHE A 33 12.37 23.73 -46.83
C PHE A 33 12.76 22.27 -47.13
N VAL A 34 13.67 22.06 -48.08
CA VAL A 34 14.16 20.70 -48.43
C VAL A 34 14.95 20.08 -47.27
N VAL A 35 15.79 20.85 -46.58
CA VAL A 35 16.53 20.40 -45.38
C VAL A 35 15.57 20.12 -44.22
N GLY A 36 14.54 20.94 -44.01
CA GLY A 36 13.49 20.70 -43.01
C GLY A 36 12.71 19.41 -43.28
N ILE A 37 12.34 19.14 -44.53
CA ILE A 37 11.67 17.90 -44.94
C ILE A 37 12.60 16.67 -44.77
N TYR A 38 13.91 16.83 -45.03
CA TYR A 38 14.90 15.77 -44.80
C TYR A 38 15.12 15.48 -43.30
N LEU A 39 15.18 16.51 -42.47
CA LEU A 39 15.28 16.38 -41.01
C LEU A 39 14.02 15.73 -40.41
N LEU A 40 12.83 16.15 -40.83
CA LEU A 40 11.56 15.53 -40.44
C LEU A 40 11.46 14.06 -40.90
N SER A 41 12.01 13.71 -42.07
CA SER A 41 12.09 12.32 -42.54
C SER A 41 13.11 11.47 -41.78
N SER A 42 14.05 12.12 -41.06
CA SER A 42 15.11 11.47 -40.27
C SER A 42 14.71 11.31 -38.79
N CYS A 43 13.76 12.10 -38.29
CA CYS A 43 13.11 11.90 -37.00
C CYS A 43 11.90 10.96 -37.14
N ARG A 44 12.15 9.68 -37.44
CA ARG A 44 11.25 8.65 -36.95
C ARG A 44 11.42 8.59 -35.44
N ALA A 45 10.35 8.77 -34.68
CA ALA A 45 10.34 8.31 -33.31
C ALA A 45 10.61 6.79 -33.36
N GLU A 46 11.65 6.35 -32.65
CA GLU A 46 11.87 4.92 -32.46
C GLU A 46 10.66 4.33 -31.72
N GLU A 47 10.29 3.10 -32.04
CA GLU A 47 9.24 2.40 -31.29
C GLU A 47 9.73 2.30 -29.83
N GLY A 48 9.02 3.00 -28.94
CA GLY A 48 9.45 3.18 -27.56
C GLY A 48 9.40 1.90 -26.74
N LEU A 49 9.55 2.05 -25.42
CA LEU A 49 9.40 0.94 -24.48
C LEU A 49 8.00 0.31 -24.61
N ASN A 50 7.91 -0.84 -25.27
CA ASN A 50 6.69 -1.62 -25.34
C ASN A 50 6.60 -2.51 -24.10
N PHE A 51 5.66 -2.21 -23.20
CA PHE A 51 5.36 -3.08 -22.07
C PHE A 51 4.89 -4.45 -22.57
N PRO A 52 5.37 -5.57 -21.99
CA PRO A 52 4.89 -6.90 -22.34
C PRO A 52 3.36 -7.00 -22.16
N THR A 53 2.67 -7.52 -23.17
CA THR A 53 1.24 -7.82 -23.10
C THR A 53 1.03 -9.31 -22.90
N TYR A 54 -0.06 -9.69 -22.22
CA TYR A 54 -0.42 -11.08 -22.03
C TYR A 54 -0.53 -11.80 -23.39
N ASP A 55 0.29 -12.83 -23.58
CA ASP A 55 0.46 -13.51 -24.88
C ASP A 55 -0.64 -14.52 -25.21
N GLY A 56 -1.70 -14.58 -24.39
CA GLY A 56 -2.84 -15.47 -24.56
C GLY A 56 -2.56 -16.94 -24.26
N LYS A 57 -1.36 -17.31 -23.79
CA LYS A 57 -1.03 -18.69 -23.47
C LYS A 57 -1.39 -19.00 -22.01
N ASP A 58 -2.33 -19.92 -21.86
CA ASP A 58 -2.61 -20.58 -20.59
C ASP A 58 -1.35 -21.34 -20.11
N ARG A 59 -0.95 -21.05 -18.86
CA ARG A 59 0.19 -21.65 -18.15
C ARG A 59 -0.24 -22.32 -16.86
N VAL A 60 -1.48 -22.11 -16.41
CA VAL A 60 -2.00 -22.63 -15.14
C VAL A 60 -2.36 -24.09 -15.35
N VAL A 61 -2.00 -24.94 -14.38
CA VAL A 61 -2.24 -26.39 -14.49
C VAL A 61 -3.21 -26.81 -13.40
N SER A 62 -4.44 -27.14 -13.81
CA SER A 62 -5.42 -27.75 -12.90
C SER A 62 -4.85 -29.03 -12.28
N LEU A 63 -4.69 -29.00 -10.95
CA LEU A 63 -4.07 -30.06 -10.18
C LEU A 63 -5.11 -31.14 -9.82
N THR A 64 -4.72 -32.40 -9.98
CA THR A 64 -5.57 -33.57 -9.72
C THR A 64 -4.70 -34.70 -9.16
N GLU A 65 -5.29 -35.66 -8.45
CA GLU A 65 -4.58 -36.86 -7.96
C GLU A 65 -3.76 -37.58 -9.06
N LYS A 66 -4.19 -37.48 -10.32
CA LYS A 66 -3.57 -38.13 -11.49
C LYS A 66 -2.30 -37.44 -11.97
N ASN A 67 -2.24 -36.10 -11.92
CA ASN A 67 -1.08 -35.32 -12.39
C ASN A 67 -0.19 -34.79 -11.25
N PHE A 68 -0.66 -34.77 -10.00
CA PHE A 68 0.05 -34.26 -8.82
C PHE A 68 1.52 -34.70 -8.76
N LYS A 69 1.79 -36.01 -8.81
CA LYS A 69 3.15 -36.58 -8.72
C LYS A 69 4.06 -36.25 -9.92
N GLN A 70 3.49 -35.80 -11.04
CA GLN A 70 4.24 -35.34 -12.21
C GLN A 70 4.53 -33.85 -12.11
N VAL A 71 3.56 -33.06 -11.65
CA VAL A 71 3.69 -31.61 -11.44
C VAL A 71 4.71 -31.32 -10.33
N LEU A 72 4.62 -32.01 -9.19
CA LEU A 72 5.56 -31.93 -8.06
C LEU A 72 7.01 -32.30 -8.40
N LYS A 73 7.27 -32.91 -9.56
CA LYS A 73 8.62 -33.26 -10.03
C LYS A 73 9.12 -32.38 -11.18
N LYS A 74 8.28 -31.45 -11.65
CA LYS A 74 8.55 -30.64 -12.85
C LYS A 74 8.99 -29.22 -12.48
N TYR A 75 8.59 -28.73 -11.32
CA TYR A 75 8.80 -27.36 -10.86
C TYR A 75 9.38 -27.40 -9.45
N ASP A 76 10.32 -26.51 -9.18
CA ASP A 76 10.97 -26.39 -7.87
C ASP A 76 10.09 -25.64 -6.85
N LEU A 77 9.26 -24.70 -7.34
CA LEU A 77 8.19 -24.03 -6.59
C LEU A 77 6.82 -24.36 -7.22
N LEU A 78 5.78 -24.49 -6.39
CA LEU A 78 4.39 -24.64 -6.84
C LEU A 78 3.46 -23.68 -6.09
N CYS A 79 3.06 -22.61 -6.75
CA CYS A 79 1.92 -21.82 -6.29
C CYS A 79 0.62 -22.62 -6.51
N LEU A 80 -0.12 -22.86 -5.42
CA LEU A 80 -1.38 -23.60 -5.43
C LEU A 80 -2.53 -22.70 -5.02
N TYR A 81 -3.22 -22.12 -5.99
CA TYR A 81 -4.43 -21.34 -5.71
C TYR A 81 -5.59 -22.30 -5.37
N TYR A 82 -5.83 -22.51 -4.07
CA TYR A 82 -6.97 -23.26 -3.56
C TYR A 82 -8.24 -22.40 -3.61
N HIS A 83 -9.33 -22.96 -4.15
CA HIS A 83 -10.57 -22.22 -4.36
C HIS A 83 -11.80 -23.14 -4.31
N GLU A 84 -12.95 -22.58 -3.94
CA GLU A 84 -14.23 -23.26 -4.08
C GLU A 84 -14.64 -23.45 -5.55
N PRO A 85 -15.47 -24.46 -5.89
CA PRO A 85 -15.97 -24.65 -7.24
C PRO A 85 -16.68 -23.39 -7.78
N LEU A 86 -16.12 -22.80 -8.83
CA LEU A 86 -16.63 -21.54 -9.37
C LEU A 86 -18.08 -21.67 -9.84
N SER A 87 -18.90 -20.67 -9.49
CA SER A 87 -20.23 -20.52 -10.06
C SER A 87 -20.16 -20.28 -11.58
N SER A 88 -21.28 -20.39 -12.28
CA SER A 88 -21.36 -20.11 -13.71
C SER A 88 -21.28 -18.62 -14.07
N ASP A 89 -20.94 -17.74 -13.12
CA ASP A 89 -20.85 -16.30 -13.34
C ASP A 89 -19.55 -15.93 -14.08
N LYS A 90 -19.70 -15.13 -15.14
CA LYS A 90 -18.59 -14.65 -15.98
C LYS A 90 -17.74 -13.59 -15.29
N VAL A 91 -18.25 -12.90 -14.27
CA VAL A 91 -17.49 -11.94 -13.45
C VAL A 91 -16.56 -12.71 -12.53
N VAL A 92 -17.08 -13.71 -11.81
CA VAL A 92 -16.30 -14.60 -10.93
C VAL A 92 -15.20 -15.32 -11.71
N GLN A 93 -15.51 -15.85 -12.90
CA GLN A 93 -14.50 -16.49 -13.76
C GLN A 93 -13.41 -15.53 -14.26
N LYS A 94 -13.71 -14.24 -14.48
CA LYS A 94 -12.71 -13.24 -14.85
C LYS A 94 -11.87 -12.77 -13.66
N GLN A 95 -12.47 -12.61 -12.49
CA GLN A 95 -11.74 -12.30 -11.25
C GLN A 95 -10.80 -13.44 -10.88
N PHE A 96 -11.24 -14.69 -11.08
CA PHE A 96 -10.42 -15.89 -10.92
C PHE A 96 -9.17 -15.85 -11.82
N GLN A 97 -9.35 -15.58 -13.12
CA GLN A 97 -8.23 -15.44 -14.08
C GLN A 97 -7.27 -14.29 -13.75
N LEU A 98 -7.71 -13.27 -13.01
CA LEU A 98 -6.84 -12.19 -12.55
C LEU A 98 -6.01 -12.61 -11.31
N LYS A 99 -6.61 -13.39 -10.40
CA LYS A 99 -5.93 -13.94 -9.22
C LYS A 99 -4.90 -15.02 -9.58
N GLU A 100 -5.09 -15.76 -10.67
CA GLU A 100 -4.13 -16.76 -11.17
C GLU A 100 -2.77 -16.20 -11.64
N ILE A 101 -2.62 -14.87 -11.78
CA ILE A 101 -1.45 -14.24 -12.43
C ILE A 101 -0.32 -13.89 -11.45
N VAL A 102 -0.60 -13.81 -10.15
CA VAL A 102 0.36 -13.33 -9.13
C VAL A 102 0.93 -14.49 -8.32
N LEU A 103 2.23 -14.38 -7.99
CA LEU A 103 3.11 -15.19 -7.12
C LEU A 103 4.29 -15.82 -7.87
N GLU A 104 5.27 -14.99 -8.21
CA GLU A 104 6.65 -15.39 -8.47
C GLU A 104 7.60 -14.54 -7.62
N LEU A 105 8.07 -15.09 -6.51
CA LEU A 105 9.34 -14.69 -5.89
C LEU A 105 10.07 -15.97 -5.46
N ILE A 106 11.28 -16.16 -5.97
CA ILE A 106 12.24 -17.15 -5.50
C ILE A 106 13.47 -16.33 -5.13
N GLU A 107 13.56 -15.97 -3.87
CA GLU A 107 14.71 -15.30 -3.27
C GLU A 107 15.22 -16.20 -2.14
N ASP A 108 16.53 -16.21 -1.93
CA ASP A 108 17.15 -17.06 -0.91
C ASP A 108 16.64 -16.65 0.49
N PRO A 109 16.45 -17.59 1.44
CA PRO A 109 15.90 -17.29 2.76
C PRO A 109 16.76 -16.35 3.60
N VAL A 110 18.05 -16.20 3.29
CA VAL A 110 18.97 -15.34 4.01
C VAL A 110 19.81 -14.47 3.06
N GLU A 111 19.71 -13.15 3.22
CA GLU A 111 20.54 -12.18 2.49
C GLU A 111 21.94 -12.02 3.12
N ILE A 112 23.02 -12.23 2.36
CA ILE A 112 24.39 -12.17 2.89
C ILE A 112 25.01 -10.77 2.75
N ILE A 113 25.19 -10.08 3.89
CA ILE A 113 25.86 -8.78 3.98
C ILE A 113 27.37 -8.95 4.08
N ASN A 114 28.08 -8.57 3.01
CA ASN A 114 29.53 -8.69 2.84
C ASN A 114 30.25 -7.33 2.87
N SER A 115 29.54 -6.21 2.71
CA SER A 115 30.16 -4.87 2.67
C SER A 115 29.46 -3.83 3.53
N LYS A 116 30.21 -2.79 3.92
CA LYS A 116 29.67 -1.65 4.67
C LYS A 116 28.62 -0.84 3.92
N LEU A 117 28.53 -0.98 2.60
CA LEU A 117 27.50 -0.33 1.79
C LEU A 117 26.19 -1.11 1.88
N GLU A 118 26.23 -2.45 1.86
CA GLU A 118 25.06 -3.29 2.13
C GLU A 118 24.52 -3.07 3.55
N VAL A 119 25.39 -2.84 4.55
CA VAL A 119 24.92 -2.45 5.89
C VAL A 119 24.08 -1.16 5.86
N GLN A 120 24.37 -0.20 4.97
CA GLN A 120 23.55 1.01 4.82
C GLN A 120 22.21 0.76 4.11
N ALA A 121 22.05 -0.36 3.40
CA ALA A 121 20.76 -0.79 2.88
C ALA A 121 19.95 -1.47 4.00
N PHE A 122 20.57 -2.39 4.74
CA PHE A 122 19.99 -3.02 5.94
C PHE A 122 19.52 -2.00 7.00
N GLU A 123 20.33 -0.96 7.26
CA GLU A 123 20.00 0.12 8.20
C GLU A 123 18.79 0.96 7.76
N ARG A 124 18.40 0.95 6.48
CA ARG A 124 17.23 1.70 5.96
C ARG A 124 15.91 0.94 6.02
N ILE A 125 15.94 -0.37 6.24
CA ILE A 125 14.75 -1.20 6.37
C ILE A 125 14.21 -0.97 7.78
N GLU A 126 13.29 -0.03 7.95
CA GLU A 126 12.70 0.33 9.25
C GLU A 126 11.28 -0.21 9.44
N ASP A 127 10.56 -0.53 8.36
CA ASP A 127 9.14 -0.91 8.36
C ASP A 127 8.91 -2.43 8.26
N HIS A 128 9.96 -3.23 8.49
CA HIS A 128 9.92 -4.69 8.48
C HIS A 128 10.63 -5.25 9.71
N ILE A 129 10.07 -6.33 10.29
CA ILE A 129 10.83 -7.19 11.20
C ILE A 129 12.01 -7.74 10.40
N LYS A 130 13.22 -7.59 10.94
CA LYS A 130 14.44 -8.10 10.33
C LYS A 130 15.37 -8.70 11.38
N LEU A 131 16.02 -9.81 11.02
CA LEU A 131 17.02 -10.47 11.87
C LEU A 131 18.38 -10.41 11.20
N ILE A 132 19.45 -10.26 11.99
CA ILE A 132 20.82 -10.35 11.46
C ILE A 132 21.74 -11.18 12.33
N GLY A 133 22.34 -12.22 11.74
CA GLY A 133 23.28 -13.12 12.42
C GLY A 133 24.74 -12.94 11.97
N PHE A 134 25.68 -12.96 12.92
CA PHE A 134 27.12 -13.06 12.59
C PHE A 134 27.65 -14.47 12.81
N PHE A 135 27.98 -15.16 11.71
CA PHE A 135 28.44 -16.55 11.74
C PHE A 135 29.86 -16.70 11.20
N LYS A 136 30.38 -17.93 11.27
CA LYS A 136 31.74 -18.25 10.83
C LYS A 136 31.86 -18.41 9.31
N SER A 137 30.88 -19.08 8.70
CA SER A 137 30.70 -19.31 7.26
C SER A 137 29.38 -20.05 7.02
N GLU A 138 28.97 -20.18 5.75
CA GLU A 138 27.79 -20.94 5.29
C GLU A 138 27.81 -22.41 5.75
N GLU A 139 28.99 -23.02 5.91
CA GLU A 139 29.11 -24.41 6.38
C GLU A 139 29.01 -24.56 7.90
N SER A 140 28.79 -23.48 8.66
CA SER A 140 28.64 -23.54 10.11
C SER A 140 27.25 -24.00 10.53
N GLU A 141 27.19 -24.89 11.52
CA GLU A 141 25.95 -25.48 12.05
C GLU A 141 24.94 -24.42 12.52
N HIS A 142 25.43 -23.32 13.10
CA HIS A 142 24.60 -22.21 13.56
C HIS A 142 24.04 -21.35 12.43
N TYR A 143 24.77 -21.17 11.32
CA TYR A 143 24.22 -20.51 10.14
C TYR A 143 23.10 -21.36 9.52
N LYS A 144 23.28 -22.68 9.47
CA LYS A 144 22.26 -23.59 8.93
C LYS A 144 20.99 -23.62 9.77
N ALA A 145 21.10 -23.63 11.09
CA ALA A 145 19.94 -23.49 11.97
C ALA A 145 19.20 -22.15 11.79
N PHE A 146 19.93 -21.07 11.45
CA PHE A 146 19.35 -19.75 11.15
C PHE A 146 18.73 -19.69 9.75
N GLU A 147 19.33 -20.35 8.76
CA GLU A 147 18.81 -20.52 7.39
C GLU A 147 17.54 -21.38 7.37
N GLU A 148 17.54 -22.52 8.09
CA GLU A 148 16.38 -23.37 8.32
C GLU A 148 15.26 -22.60 9.04
N ALA A 149 15.57 -21.77 10.04
CA ALA A 149 14.58 -20.92 10.71
C ALA A 149 13.98 -19.86 9.78
N ALA A 150 14.78 -19.28 8.88
CA ALA A 150 14.33 -18.25 7.94
C ALA A 150 13.28 -18.78 6.94
N GLU A 151 13.37 -20.05 6.53
CA GLU A 151 12.36 -20.68 5.66
C GLU A 151 10.93 -20.68 6.26
N HIS A 152 10.77 -20.58 7.58
CA HIS A 152 9.44 -20.49 8.23
C HIS A 152 8.76 -19.13 8.10
N PHE A 153 9.51 -18.07 7.79
CA PHE A 153 9.02 -16.68 7.82
C PHE A 153 9.16 -15.94 6.48
N GLN A 154 9.71 -16.59 5.45
CA GLN A 154 9.69 -16.03 4.10
C GLN A 154 8.26 -15.85 3.57
N PRO A 155 7.98 -14.79 2.77
CA PRO A 155 8.87 -13.66 2.45
C PRO A 155 8.77 -12.48 3.44
N TYR A 156 7.95 -12.59 4.48
CA TYR A 156 7.46 -11.49 5.32
C TYR A 156 8.49 -10.91 6.29
N ILE A 157 9.28 -11.78 6.94
CA ILE A 157 10.36 -11.38 7.85
C ILE A 157 11.70 -11.52 7.14
N LYS A 158 12.54 -10.48 7.18
CA LYS A 158 13.80 -10.45 6.43
C LYS A 158 14.96 -10.98 7.27
N PHE A 159 15.56 -12.09 6.85
CA PHE A 159 16.72 -12.67 7.52
C PHE A 159 18.01 -12.27 6.77
N PHE A 160 18.97 -11.76 7.52
CA PHE A 160 20.29 -11.37 7.02
C PHE A 160 21.38 -12.15 7.75
N ALA A 161 22.49 -12.43 7.07
CA ALA A 161 23.68 -12.98 7.71
C ALA A 161 24.93 -12.23 7.27
N THR A 162 25.96 -12.28 8.11
CA THR A 162 27.30 -11.89 7.72
C THR A 162 28.34 -12.90 8.19
N PHE A 163 29.42 -13.01 7.41
CA PHE A 163 30.62 -13.73 7.78
C PHE A 163 31.83 -12.77 7.92
N ASP A 164 31.64 -11.48 7.61
CA ASP A 164 32.71 -10.47 7.67
C ASP A 164 32.80 -9.81 9.06
N LYS A 165 34.00 -9.84 9.64
CA LYS A 165 34.29 -9.25 10.96
C LYS A 165 34.22 -7.73 10.97
N GLY A 166 34.35 -7.07 9.83
CA GLY A 166 34.21 -5.62 9.68
C GLY A 166 32.75 -5.17 9.63
N VAL A 167 31.88 -5.96 8.99
CA VAL A 167 30.41 -5.83 9.03
C VAL A 167 29.89 -6.09 10.43
N ALA A 168 30.19 -7.26 11.01
CA ALA A 168 29.76 -7.61 12.37
C ALA A 168 30.20 -6.56 13.40
N LYS A 169 31.42 -6.02 13.29
CA LYS A 169 31.88 -4.93 14.15
C LYS A 169 31.13 -3.60 13.95
N LYS A 170 30.61 -3.30 12.75
CA LYS A 170 29.77 -2.11 12.52
C LYS A 170 28.41 -2.26 13.21
N LEU A 171 27.87 -3.48 13.19
CA LEU A 171 26.59 -3.87 13.80
C LEU A 171 26.71 -4.32 15.27
N SER A 172 27.87 -4.15 15.91
CA SER A 172 28.16 -4.62 17.28
C SER A 172 28.03 -6.13 17.58
N LEU A 173 27.63 -6.94 16.59
CA LEU A 173 27.46 -8.39 16.66
C LEU A 173 28.73 -9.17 17.08
N LYS A 174 28.54 -10.11 18.01
CA LYS A 174 29.52 -11.14 18.41
C LYS A 174 29.31 -12.43 17.61
N MET A 175 30.30 -13.33 17.62
CA MET A 175 30.19 -14.62 16.92
C MET A 175 28.98 -15.43 17.43
N ASN A 176 28.20 -15.99 16.49
CA ASN A 176 26.94 -16.68 16.69
C ASN A 176 25.87 -15.86 17.45
N GLU A 177 25.97 -14.53 17.44
CA GLU A 177 24.90 -13.62 17.89
C GLU A 177 23.91 -13.40 16.74
N VAL A 178 22.63 -13.38 17.08
CA VAL A 178 21.54 -12.96 16.19
C VAL A 178 20.82 -11.82 16.89
N ASP A 179 20.71 -10.69 16.21
CA ASP A 179 19.98 -9.52 16.65
C ASP A 179 18.64 -9.45 15.90
N PHE A 180 17.55 -9.28 16.63
CA PHE A 180 16.20 -9.07 16.14
C PHE A 180 15.89 -7.57 16.18
N TYR A 181 15.41 -7.02 15.07
CA TYR A 181 14.93 -5.64 14.98
C TYR A 181 13.42 -5.66 14.76
N GLU A 182 12.69 -5.15 15.74
CA GLU A 182 11.30 -4.75 15.59
C GLU A 182 11.21 -3.52 14.66
N PRO A 183 10.16 -3.39 13.83
CA PRO A 183 9.91 -2.18 13.05
C PRO A 183 9.99 -0.90 13.88
N PHE A 184 10.59 0.12 13.27
CA PHE A 184 10.72 1.49 13.79
C PHE A 184 11.53 1.68 15.08
N MET A 185 12.02 0.60 15.70
CA MET A 185 12.90 0.63 16.87
C MET A 185 14.36 0.90 16.48
N ASP A 186 15.03 1.75 17.25
CA ASP A 186 16.41 2.19 16.96
C ASP A 186 17.48 1.15 17.36
N GLU A 187 17.21 0.36 18.41
CA GLU A 187 18.14 -0.64 18.97
C GLU A 187 17.53 -2.05 18.86
N PRO A 188 18.33 -3.08 18.55
CA PRO A 188 17.85 -4.46 18.45
C PRO A 188 17.75 -5.17 19.79
N ILE A 189 16.94 -6.24 19.80
CA ILE A 189 16.91 -7.25 20.85
C ILE A 189 17.83 -8.40 20.43
N ALA A 190 18.95 -8.58 21.13
CA ALA A 190 19.83 -9.74 20.91
C ALA A 190 19.18 -11.00 21.48
N ILE A 191 18.97 -12.03 20.64
CA ILE A 191 18.29 -13.27 21.06
C ILE A 191 19.10 -13.93 22.21
N PRO A 192 18.46 -14.32 23.32
CA PRO A 192 19.13 -14.85 24.52
C PRO A 192 19.72 -16.26 24.33
N ASP A 193 20.63 -16.65 25.24
CA ASP A 193 21.13 -18.03 25.42
C ASP A 193 21.83 -18.73 24.23
N LYS A 194 22.41 -17.94 23.32
CA LYS A 194 23.20 -18.42 22.18
C LYS A 194 24.33 -19.44 22.53
N PRO A 195 24.69 -20.35 21.61
CA PRO A 195 24.22 -20.46 20.23
C PRO A 195 22.89 -21.20 20.10
N TYR A 196 22.06 -20.73 19.17
CA TYR A 196 20.69 -21.17 18.98
C TYR A 196 20.54 -22.40 18.07
N THR A 197 19.43 -23.11 18.27
CA THR A 197 18.81 -24.05 17.33
C THR A 197 17.76 -23.35 16.47
N GLU A 198 17.32 -24.02 15.39
CA GLU A 198 16.19 -23.59 14.54
C GLU A 198 14.96 -23.24 15.40
N ALA A 199 14.58 -24.15 16.30
CA ALA A 199 13.38 -24.02 17.13
C ALA A 199 13.44 -22.81 18.08
N GLU A 200 14.59 -22.53 18.68
CA GLU A 200 14.74 -21.36 19.59
C GLU A 200 14.61 -20.02 18.84
N ILE A 201 15.12 -19.95 17.60
CA ILE A 201 14.93 -18.77 16.74
C ILE A 201 13.46 -18.64 16.33
N VAL A 202 12.82 -19.74 15.91
CA VAL A 202 11.41 -19.75 15.49
C VAL A 202 10.46 -19.41 16.66
N GLU A 203 10.75 -19.88 17.87
CA GLU A 203 9.96 -19.57 19.08
C GLU A 203 10.11 -18.09 19.46
N PHE A 204 11.34 -17.57 19.50
CA PHE A 204 11.61 -16.16 19.79
C PHE A 204 10.92 -15.21 18.78
N VAL A 205 11.04 -15.48 17.48
CA VAL A 205 10.41 -14.65 16.43
C VAL A 205 8.89 -14.67 16.51
N LYS A 206 8.29 -15.81 16.92
CA LYS A 206 6.83 -15.93 17.12
C LYS A 206 6.35 -15.19 18.36
N GLU A 207 7.12 -15.21 19.45
CA GLU A 207 6.83 -14.46 20.67
C GLU A 207 6.85 -12.94 20.41
N HIS A 208 7.72 -12.47 19.51
CA HIS A 208 7.88 -11.05 19.15
C HIS A 208 7.29 -10.72 17.76
N GLN A 209 6.34 -11.53 17.26
CA GLN A 209 5.84 -11.39 15.87
C GLN A 209 4.91 -10.19 15.66
N ARG A 210 4.32 -9.63 16.73
CA ARG A 210 3.41 -8.48 16.69
C ARG A 210 4.15 -7.22 17.16
N PRO A 211 4.54 -6.30 16.25
CA PRO A 211 5.19 -5.05 16.61
C PRO A 211 4.23 -4.06 17.27
N THR A 212 4.80 -3.15 18.06
CA THR A 212 4.12 -1.99 18.66
C THR A 212 3.59 -1.03 17.59
N LEU A 213 4.36 -0.84 16.51
CA LEU A 213 3.95 -0.10 15.31
C LEU A 213 4.24 -0.95 14.07
N ARG A 214 3.22 -1.28 13.30
CA ARG A 214 3.29 -2.15 12.11
C ARG A 214 2.67 -1.47 10.89
N ARG A 215 3.37 -1.52 9.75
CA ARG A 215 2.84 -1.02 8.47
C ARG A 215 1.94 -2.08 7.84
N LEU A 216 0.72 -1.71 7.46
CA LEU A 216 -0.14 -2.53 6.61
C LEU A 216 0.43 -2.55 5.19
N ARG A 217 0.72 -3.72 4.61
CA ARG A 217 1.28 -3.83 3.25
C ARG A 217 0.37 -4.67 2.34
N PRO A 218 0.35 -4.43 1.01
CA PRO A 218 -0.49 -5.22 0.10
C PRO A 218 -0.24 -6.73 0.11
N GLU A 219 0.98 -7.17 0.45
CA GLU A 219 1.37 -8.57 0.55
C GLU A 219 0.81 -9.32 1.78
N ASP A 220 0.56 -8.64 2.89
CA ASP A 220 0.17 -9.24 4.19
C ASP A 220 -1.03 -8.54 4.86
N MET A 221 -1.77 -7.70 4.11
CA MET A 221 -2.85 -6.88 4.66
C MET A 221 -3.94 -7.69 5.38
N PHE A 222 -4.25 -8.90 4.90
CA PHE A 222 -5.26 -9.77 5.54
C PHE A 222 -4.72 -10.40 6.81
N GLU A 223 -3.46 -10.84 6.80
CA GLU A 223 -2.79 -11.45 7.96
C GLU A 223 -2.62 -10.42 9.09
N THR A 224 -2.30 -9.17 8.74
CA THR A 224 -2.21 -8.05 9.69
C THR A 224 -3.58 -7.65 10.24
N TRP A 225 -4.63 -7.65 9.41
CA TRP A 225 -5.98 -7.23 9.81
C TRP A 225 -6.76 -8.32 10.57
N GLU A 226 -6.48 -9.60 10.32
CA GLU A 226 -7.01 -10.73 11.10
C GLU A 226 -6.29 -10.91 12.46
N ASP A 227 -5.13 -10.27 12.67
CA ASP A 227 -4.36 -10.30 13.92
C ASP A 227 -4.77 -9.16 14.88
N ASP A 228 -6.04 -9.13 15.29
CA ASP A 228 -6.61 -8.09 16.15
C ASP A 228 -6.16 -8.15 17.63
N LEU A 229 -6.46 -7.07 18.35
CA LEU A 229 -6.32 -6.95 19.80
C LEU A 229 -7.71 -6.80 20.42
N ASN A 230 -8.26 -7.88 20.99
CA ASN A 230 -9.56 -7.88 21.68
C ASN A 230 -10.75 -7.40 20.82
N GLY A 231 -10.72 -7.62 19.49
CA GLY A 231 -11.75 -7.21 18.54
C GLY A 231 -11.53 -5.83 17.90
N ILE A 232 -10.45 -5.13 18.24
CA ILE A 232 -10.12 -3.80 17.69
C ILE A 232 -8.71 -3.73 17.07
N HIS A 233 -8.52 -2.75 16.20
CA HIS A 233 -7.21 -2.21 15.83
C HIS A 233 -7.14 -0.72 16.15
N ILE A 234 -6.00 -0.26 16.64
CA ILE A 234 -5.63 1.16 16.57
C ILE A 234 -5.03 1.39 15.18
N VAL A 235 -5.66 2.23 14.36
CA VAL A 235 -5.32 2.46 12.96
C VAL A 235 -4.88 3.90 12.79
N ALA A 236 -3.71 4.11 12.17
CA ALA A 236 -3.19 5.42 11.83
C ALA A 236 -3.03 5.56 10.32
N PHE A 237 -3.63 6.58 9.70
CA PHE A 237 -3.39 6.93 8.30
C PHE A 237 -2.38 8.08 8.22
N ALA A 238 -1.32 7.89 7.42
CA ALA A 238 -0.35 8.94 7.13
C ALA A 238 0.39 8.64 5.82
N GLU A 239 0.37 9.58 4.87
CA GLU A 239 1.14 9.48 3.62
C GLU A 239 2.62 9.81 3.89
N ARG A 240 3.53 8.88 3.62
CA ARG A 240 4.96 9.09 3.91
C ARG A 240 5.63 10.16 3.03
N SER A 241 5.08 10.43 1.83
CA SER A 241 5.58 11.44 0.90
C SER A 241 5.11 12.86 1.19
N ASP A 242 4.05 13.01 1.97
CA ASP A 242 3.52 14.29 2.40
C ASP A 242 4.29 14.82 3.63
N PRO A 243 4.55 16.14 3.77
CA PRO A 243 5.26 16.68 4.92
C PRO A 243 4.57 16.41 6.27
N ASP A 244 3.24 16.52 6.31
CA ASP A 244 2.47 16.46 7.55
C ASP A 244 2.23 14.99 7.92
N GLY A 245 2.00 14.14 6.92
CA GLY A 245 2.04 12.68 7.06
C GLY A 245 3.41 12.16 7.54
N TYR A 246 4.52 12.73 7.06
CA TYR A 246 5.86 12.39 7.56
C TYR A 246 6.06 12.83 9.02
N GLU A 247 5.65 14.05 9.40
CA GLU A 247 5.78 14.54 10.78
C GLU A 247 4.94 13.70 11.76
N PHE A 248 3.69 13.40 11.41
CA PHE A 248 2.83 12.52 12.19
C PHE A 248 3.39 11.09 12.31
N LEU A 249 4.01 10.56 11.25
CA LEU A 249 4.68 9.26 11.30
C LEU A 249 5.86 9.25 12.28
N GLU A 250 6.67 10.32 12.35
CA GLU A 250 7.75 10.39 13.34
C GLU A 250 7.22 10.51 14.79
N ILE A 251 6.06 11.14 15.00
CA ILE A 251 5.35 11.13 16.30
C ILE A 251 4.88 9.71 16.65
N LEU A 252 4.25 8.99 15.71
CA LEU A 252 3.85 7.58 15.90
C LEU A 252 5.04 6.68 16.26
N LYS A 253 6.19 6.85 15.58
CA LYS A 253 7.42 6.11 15.92
C LYS A 253 7.91 6.42 17.33
N GLN A 254 7.80 7.67 17.79
CA GLN A 254 8.21 8.04 19.15
C GLN A 254 7.32 7.38 20.20
N VAL A 255 5.99 7.50 20.07
CA VAL A 255 5.03 6.86 21.00
C VAL A 255 5.21 5.34 21.04
N ALA A 256 5.43 4.70 19.88
CA ALA A 256 5.68 3.27 19.81
C ALA A 256 6.98 2.84 20.52
N ARG A 257 8.06 3.65 20.43
CA ARG A 257 9.31 3.38 21.15
C ARG A 257 9.16 3.53 22.66
N ASP A 258 8.45 4.56 23.09
CA ASP A 258 8.23 4.81 24.52
C ASP A 258 7.32 3.75 25.16
N ASN A 259 6.45 3.10 24.35
CA ASN A 259 5.51 2.06 24.78
C ASN A 259 5.86 0.63 24.29
N THR A 260 7.07 0.38 23.79
CA THR A 260 7.44 -0.91 23.16
C THR A 260 7.36 -2.13 24.08
N ASP A 261 7.39 -1.93 25.41
CA ASP A 261 7.24 -2.99 26.42
C ASP A 261 5.76 -3.33 26.72
N ASN A 262 4.77 -2.67 26.09
CA ASN A 262 3.35 -2.87 26.33
C ASN A 262 2.74 -3.91 25.35
N PRO A 263 2.45 -5.15 25.78
CA PRO A 263 1.96 -6.21 24.90
C PRO A 263 0.50 -6.01 24.43
N ASP A 264 -0.24 -5.10 25.07
CA ASP A 264 -1.62 -4.78 24.73
C ASP A 264 -1.71 -3.63 23.70
N LEU A 265 -0.58 -3.06 23.26
CA LEU A 265 -0.50 -2.01 22.23
C LEU A 265 0.02 -2.57 20.90
N SER A 266 -0.74 -2.38 19.82
CA SER A 266 -0.24 -2.50 18.45
C SER A 266 -0.98 -1.55 17.53
N ILE A 267 -0.24 -0.64 16.89
CA ILE A 267 -0.75 0.39 15.99
C ILE A 267 -0.52 -0.07 14.54
N VAL A 268 -1.58 -0.09 13.74
CA VAL A 268 -1.53 -0.37 12.30
C VAL A 268 -1.41 0.96 11.54
N TRP A 269 -0.19 1.30 11.10
CA TRP A 269 0.01 2.41 10.17
C TRP A 269 -0.32 1.99 8.74
N ILE A 270 -1.15 2.78 8.08
CA ILE A 270 -1.54 2.63 6.68
C ILE A 270 -1.09 3.88 5.92
N ASP A 271 -0.26 3.68 4.90
CA ASP A 271 0.01 4.72 3.89
C ASP A 271 -1.11 4.65 2.83
N PRO A 272 -1.95 5.69 2.64
CA PRO A 272 -3.04 5.65 1.67
C PRO A 272 -2.59 5.38 0.23
N ASP A 273 -1.35 5.76 -0.11
CA ASP A 273 -0.79 5.66 -1.46
C ASP A 273 -0.43 4.20 -1.85
N ASP A 274 -0.27 3.31 -0.85
CA ASP A 274 -0.15 1.85 -1.08
C ASP A 274 -1.49 1.22 -1.51
N PHE A 275 -2.62 1.84 -1.15
CA PHE A 275 -3.97 1.28 -1.30
C PHE A 275 -4.96 2.22 -2.03
N PRO A 276 -4.63 2.74 -3.24
CA PRO A 276 -5.43 3.76 -3.94
C PRO A 276 -6.85 3.30 -4.36
N LEU A 277 -7.16 2.00 -4.24
CA LEU A 277 -8.50 1.45 -4.48
C LEU A 277 -9.36 1.38 -3.22
N LEU A 278 -8.78 1.57 -2.02
CA LEU A 278 -9.46 1.50 -0.72
C LEU A 278 -9.70 2.88 -0.09
N VAL A 279 -8.94 3.92 -0.47
CA VAL A 279 -9.10 5.31 0.00
C VAL A 279 -10.58 5.74 0.01
N ALA A 280 -11.25 5.70 -1.15
CA ALA A 280 -12.65 6.09 -1.28
C ALA A 280 -13.66 5.16 -0.56
N TYR A 281 -13.23 3.99 -0.12
CA TYR A 281 -14.01 3.11 0.77
C TYR A 281 -13.83 3.52 2.23
N TRP A 282 -12.60 3.79 2.68
CA TRP A 282 -12.28 4.22 4.03
C TRP A 282 -12.88 5.59 4.36
N GLU A 283 -12.65 6.62 3.53
CA GLU A 283 -13.27 7.96 3.68
C GLU A 283 -14.81 7.85 3.82
N LYS A 284 -15.43 7.00 3.01
CA LYS A 284 -16.89 6.82 3.03
C LYS A 284 -17.36 6.05 4.27
N THR A 285 -16.59 5.09 4.75
CA THR A 285 -16.97 4.22 5.88
C THR A 285 -16.75 4.99 7.18
N PHE A 286 -15.51 5.41 7.43
CA PHE A 286 -15.03 6.04 8.66
C PHE A 286 -15.30 7.56 8.75
N LYS A 287 -15.79 8.21 7.68
CA LYS A 287 -16.09 9.66 7.59
C LYS A 287 -14.89 10.61 7.71
N ILE A 288 -13.68 10.07 7.71
CA ILE A 288 -12.41 10.81 7.76
C ILE A 288 -11.98 11.36 6.40
N ASP A 289 -11.09 12.35 6.43
CA ASP A 289 -10.40 12.89 5.26
C ASP A 289 -8.97 12.32 5.20
N LEU A 290 -8.69 11.47 4.19
CA LEU A 290 -7.39 10.81 4.02
C LEU A 290 -6.34 11.68 3.32
N PHE A 291 -6.66 12.94 2.99
CA PHE A 291 -5.65 13.95 2.64
C PHE A 291 -4.94 14.54 3.87
N LYS A 292 -5.39 14.22 5.09
CA LYS A 292 -4.76 14.61 6.36
C LYS A 292 -4.36 13.38 7.17
N PRO A 293 -3.38 13.47 8.07
CA PRO A 293 -3.10 12.41 9.03
C PRO A 293 -4.32 12.12 9.92
N GLN A 294 -4.54 10.85 10.24
CA GLN A 294 -5.65 10.39 11.08
C GLN A 294 -5.16 9.30 12.04
N ILE A 295 -5.73 9.22 13.24
CA ILE A 295 -5.63 8.02 14.09
C ILE A 295 -6.96 7.73 14.76
N GLY A 296 -7.31 6.45 14.87
CA GLY A 296 -8.59 6.00 15.38
C GLY A 296 -8.57 4.55 15.82
N VAL A 297 -9.68 4.11 16.41
CA VAL A 297 -9.97 2.72 16.75
C VAL A 297 -10.98 2.19 15.75
N VAL A 298 -10.79 0.97 15.26
CA VAL A 298 -11.72 0.28 14.36
C VAL A 298 -12.09 -1.09 14.93
N ASN A 299 -13.39 -1.35 15.10
CA ASN A 299 -13.93 -2.66 15.48
C ASN A 299 -13.92 -3.60 14.25
N VAL A 300 -13.31 -4.77 14.36
CA VAL A 300 -13.15 -5.69 13.22
C VAL A 300 -14.44 -6.43 12.83
N THR A 301 -15.48 -6.37 13.65
CA THR A 301 -16.72 -7.15 13.50
C THR A 301 -17.72 -6.51 12.53
N ASP A 302 -17.83 -5.18 12.58
CA ASP A 302 -18.82 -4.35 11.88
C ASP A 302 -18.18 -3.18 11.12
N ALA A 303 -16.89 -2.90 11.35
CA ALA A 303 -16.14 -1.75 10.86
C ALA A 303 -16.63 -0.40 11.41
N ASP A 304 -17.20 -0.40 12.62
CA ASP A 304 -17.42 0.83 13.37
C ASP A 304 -16.11 1.43 13.89
N SER A 305 -16.07 2.75 14.12
CA SER A 305 -14.81 3.45 14.38
C SER A 305 -14.93 4.83 15.03
N VAL A 306 -14.04 5.11 15.99
CA VAL A 306 -13.86 6.43 16.63
C VAL A 306 -12.48 6.98 16.29
N TRP A 307 -12.39 8.28 15.98
CA TRP A 307 -11.16 8.94 15.51
C TRP A 307 -10.77 10.11 16.41
N MET A 308 -9.48 10.34 16.58
CA MET A 308 -8.94 11.48 17.32
C MET A 308 -9.28 12.79 16.60
N GLU A 309 -9.83 13.77 17.32
CA GLU A 309 -10.04 15.12 16.77
C GLU A 309 -8.70 15.84 16.57
N ILE A 310 -8.20 15.87 15.33
CA ILE A 310 -7.04 16.68 14.91
C ILE A 310 -7.59 17.95 14.23
N PRO A 311 -7.49 19.15 14.85
CA PRO A 311 -8.21 20.34 14.39
C PRO A 311 -7.77 20.89 13.03
N ASP A 312 -6.47 20.83 12.72
CA ASP A 312 -5.89 21.19 11.43
C ASP A 312 -4.60 20.40 11.16
N ASP A 313 -4.09 20.45 9.93
CA ASP A 313 -2.83 19.76 9.54
C ASP A 313 -1.59 20.45 10.12
N ASP A 314 -1.60 21.79 10.23
CA ASP A 314 -0.58 22.59 10.93
C ASP A 314 -0.51 22.32 12.46
N ASP A 315 -1.53 21.70 13.07
CA ASP A 315 -1.69 21.51 14.53
C ASP A 315 -1.72 20.00 14.92
N LEU A 316 -0.75 19.22 14.44
CA LEU A 316 -0.58 17.80 14.80
C LEU A 316 -0.39 17.58 16.32
N PRO A 317 -0.93 16.49 16.90
CA PRO A 317 -0.77 16.20 18.32
C PRO A 317 0.69 15.89 18.68
N THR A 318 1.11 16.30 19.87
CA THR A 318 2.40 15.87 20.42
C THR A 318 2.38 14.39 20.81
N ALA A 319 3.56 13.80 21.00
CA ALA A 319 3.67 12.41 21.47
C ALA A 319 2.98 12.18 22.83
N GLU A 320 3.00 13.17 23.73
CA GLU A 320 2.32 13.12 25.05
C GLU A 320 0.78 13.12 24.88
N GLU A 321 0.23 13.99 24.03
CA GLU A 321 -1.21 14.03 23.74
C GLU A 321 -1.71 12.77 23.00
N LEU A 322 -0.87 12.18 22.16
CA LEU A 322 -1.19 10.93 21.46
C LEU A 322 -1.09 9.71 22.39
N GLU A 323 -0.11 9.69 23.30
CA GLU A 323 0.02 8.67 24.34
C GLU A 323 -1.17 8.70 25.30
N ASP A 324 -1.58 9.87 25.81
CA ASP A 324 -2.78 10.06 26.63
C ASP A 324 -4.05 9.52 25.92
N TRP A 325 -4.22 9.80 24.62
CA TRP A 325 -5.36 9.30 23.84
C TRP A 325 -5.34 7.77 23.69
N ILE A 326 -4.16 7.18 23.48
CA ILE A 326 -3.99 5.71 23.42
C ILE A 326 -4.23 5.06 24.79
N GLU A 327 -3.80 5.67 25.91
CA GLU A 327 -4.14 5.17 27.26
C GLU A 327 -5.66 5.18 27.50
N ASP A 328 -6.37 6.20 27.01
CA ASP A 328 -7.82 6.30 27.12
C ASP A 328 -8.55 5.24 26.27
N VAL A 329 -8.01 4.89 25.10
CA VAL A 329 -8.46 3.73 24.30
C VAL A 329 -8.19 2.41 25.02
N LEU A 330 -6.94 2.15 25.46
CA LEU A 330 -6.56 0.88 26.08
C LEU A 330 -7.25 0.65 27.45
N SER A 331 -7.62 1.72 28.14
CA SER A 331 -8.43 1.66 29.36
C SER A 331 -9.94 1.56 29.11
N GLY A 332 -10.38 1.64 27.85
CA GLY A 332 -11.78 1.52 27.42
C GLY A 332 -12.62 2.77 27.65
N LYS A 333 -12.02 3.92 27.99
CA LYS A 333 -12.73 5.22 28.08
C LYS A 333 -13.12 5.75 26.70
N ILE A 334 -12.32 5.41 25.69
CA ILE A 334 -12.62 5.62 24.27
C ILE A 334 -12.87 4.24 23.68
N ASN A 335 -14.07 4.00 23.18
CA ASN A 335 -14.48 2.76 22.53
C ASN A 335 -15.57 3.08 21.48
N THR A 336 -15.88 2.11 20.62
CA THR A 336 -16.84 2.29 19.51
C THR A 336 -18.30 2.27 19.97
N GLU A 337 -18.61 1.64 21.10
CA GLU A 337 -19.99 1.34 21.51
C GLU A 337 -20.67 2.49 22.29
N ASP A 338 -19.92 3.52 22.72
CA ASP A 338 -20.47 4.61 23.52
C ASP A 338 -21.26 5.65 22.69
N ASP A 339 -20.97 5.79 21.39
CA ASP A 339 -21.67 6.70 20.46
C ASP A 339 -23.15 6.29 20.20
N ASP A 340 -23.55 5.06 20.57
CA ASP A 340 -24.90 4.50 20.38
C ASP A 340 -25.92 4.93 21.47
N ASN A 341 -25.50 5.69 22.50
CA ASN A 341 -26.34 5.97 23.69
C ASN A 341 -26.99 7.37 23.76
N ASP A 342 -26.70 8.28 22.83
CA ASP A 342 -27.02 9.72 22.96
C ASP A 342 -28.32 10.18 22.26
N ASP A 343 -29.26 9.28 21.92
CA ASP A 343 -30.43 9.61 21.06
C ASP A 343 -31.79 9.01 21.50
N GLU A 344 -32.07 8.83 22.81
CA GLU A 344 -33.44 8.71 23.37
C GLU A 344 -33.62 9.53 24.68
N GLU A 345 -33.50 10.87 24.62
CA GLU A 345 -34.22 11.74 25.58
C GLU A 345 -35.70 11.80 25.17
N ASP A 346 -36.56 11.03 25.85
CA ASP A 346 -38.02 11.08 25.72
C ASP A 346 -38.53 12.51 25.99
N GLU A 347 -39.06 13.21 24.96
CA GLU A 347 -39.88 14.44 25.13
C GLU A 347 -41.28 14.13 25.72
N ASP A 348 -41.32 13.44 26.87
CA ASP A 348 -42.51 13.21 27.69
C ASP A 348 -42.55 14.25 28.83
N ASP A 349 -43.06 15.47 28.54
CA ASP A 349 -43.50 16.40 29.59
C ASP A 349 -44.79 17.14 29.17
N ASP A 350 -45.87 16.38 29.31
CA ASP A 350 -47.25 16.74 29.71
C ASP A 350 -48.04 17.89 29.05
N ASN A 351 -49.30 17.54 28.77
CA ASN A 351 -50.37 18.47 28.41
C ASN A 351 -50.74 19.36 29.61
N ASP A 352 -50.75 20.68 29.43
CA ASP A 352 -51.65 21.56 30.18
C ASP A 352 -52.70 22.15 29.22
N ASP A 353 -53.85 21.47 29.18
CA ASP A 353 -55.13 22.03 28.71
C ASP A 353 -55.50 23.20 29.63
N ASP A 354 -55.44 24.45 29.14
CA ASP A 354 -56.16 25.55 29.77
C ASP A 354 -57.00 26.31 28.73
N ASN A 355 -58.29 25.97 28.72
CA ASN A 355 -59.31 26.65 27.94
C ASN A 355 -59.49 28.09 28.46
N SER A 356 -59.39 29.08 27.57
CA SER A 356 -59.99 30.39 27.81
C SER A 356 -60.75 30.87 26.57
N ASP A 357 -61.94 30.28 26.42
CA ASP A 357 -63.18 30.83 25.88
C ASP A 357 -63.11 31.95 24.82
N GLU A 358 -63.69 31.65 23.66
CA GLU A 358 -64.15 32.62 22.68
C GLU A 358 -65.21 33.55 23.30
N GLU A 359 -65.05 34.87 23.15
CA GLU A 359 -66.20 35.78 23.03
C GLU A 359 -65.96 36.76 21.87
N ASP A 360 -66.46 36.38 20.69
CA ASP A 360 -66.91 37.36 19.69
C ASP A 360 -67.99 38.24 20.33
N ASN A 361 -67.84 39.56 20.23
CA ASN A 361 -68.96 40.48 20.36
C ASN A 361 -68.88 41.50 19.23
N ASP A 362 -69.90 41.44 18.37
CA ASP A 362 -70.13 42.28 17.20
C ASP A 362 -70.33 43.77 17.55
N ASP A 363 -70.21 44.58 16.49
CA ASP A 363 -70.87 45.85 16.24
C ASP A 363 -70.89 46.97 17.29
N SER A 364 -70.41 48.13 16.85
CA SER A 364 -70.88 49.42 17.35
C SER A 364 -71.61 50.15 16.22
N ASP A 365 -72.93 50.05 16.30
CA ASP A 365 -73.99 50.81 15.63
C ASP A 365 -73.59 52.11 14.91
N ASP A 366 -73.92 52.14 13.61
CA ASP A 366 -75.04 52.89 13.00
C ASP A 366 -75.27 54.41 13.22
N ASP A 367 -76.13 54.92 12.33
CA ASP A 367 -76.90 56.18 12.34
C ASP A 367 -76.29 57.50 11.80
N ASP A 368 -76.49 57.69 10.48
CA ASP A 368 -77.39 58.70 9.88
C ASP A 368 -77.33 60.21 10.26
N GLU A 369 -76.97 61.05 9.26
CA GLU A 369 -77.87 62.04 8.59
C GLU A 369 -77.24 62.71 7.34
#